data_AF-A0A832J708-F1
#
_entry.id   AF-A0A832J708-F1
#
_cell.length_a   1.000
_cell.length_b   1.000
_cell.length_c   1.000
_cell.angle_alpha   90.00
_cell.angle_beta   90.00
_cell.angle_gamma   90.00
#
_symmetry.space_group_name_H-M   'P 1'
#
loop_
_entity.id
_entity.type
_entity.pdbx_description
1 polymer ?
#
loop_
_entity_poly.entity_id
_entity_poly.type
_entity_poly.pdbx_seq_one_letter_code
_entity_poly.pdbx_strand_id
1 'polypeptide(L)'
;MHLNKLLSTVAVAAAFAFGGAAAWAQDCPRGDLDKRFCDRDGDLIADTPTDPAEQIDPDTLIFAYTPVEDPAVYKEAWSDFLTYLEEKTGKKVVFFPVQSNAA
;
A
#
# COMPACT_ATOMS: atom_id res chain seq x y z
N MET A 1 29.29 29.40 38.92
CA MET A 1 29.16 27.93 38.73
C MET A 1 27.71 27.44 38.50
N HIS A 2 26.69 28.30 38.49
CA HIS A 2 25.30 27.93 38.13
C HIS A 2 24.94 28.28 36.68
N LEU A 3 25.51 29.36 36.13
CA LEU A 3 25.26 29.80 34.76
C LEU A 3 25.76 28.79 33.71
N ASN A 4 26.98 28.25 33.89
CA ASN A 4 27.52 27.21 33.00
C ASN A 4 26.72 25.90 33.07
N LYS A 5 26.11 25.56 34.22
CA LYS A 5 25.24 24.37 34.35
C LYS A 5 23.92 24.55 33.60
N LEU A 6 23.33 25.74 33.65
CA LEU A 6 22.12 26.11 32.90
C LEU A 6 22.35 26.13 31.38
N LEU A 7 23.49 26.65 30.93
CA LEU A 7 23.88 26.65 29.52
C LEU A 7 24.08 25.23 28.96
N SER A 8 24.68 24.33 29.75
CA SER A 8 24.86 22.93 29.35
C SER A 8 23.56 22.14 29.27
N THR A 9 22.59 22.39 30.16
CA THR A 9 21.27 21.72 30.11
C THR A 9 20.41 22.15 28.92
N VAL A 10 20.49 23.43 28.51
CA VAL A 10 19.77 23.93 27.33
C VAL A 10 20.36 23.35 26.04
N ALA A 11 21.69 23.22 25.96
CA ALA A 11 22.35 22.63 24.80
C ALA A 11 22.00 21.15 24.59
N VAL A 12 21.87 20.37 25.67
CA VAL A 12 21.47 18.95 25.59
C VAL A 12 20.00 18.81 25.18
N ALA A 13 19.11 19.67 25.69
CA ALA A 13 17.69 19.65 25.31
C ALA A 13 17.47 20.05 23.84
N ALA A 14 18.24 21.01 23.32
CA ALA A 14 18.19 21.42 21.91
C ALA A 14 18.70 20.31 20.96
N ALA A 15 19.69 19.52 21.37
CA ALA A 15 20.20 18.39 20.59
C ALA A 15 19.18 17.25 20.48
N PHE A 16 18.40 16.99 21.54
CA PHE A 16 17.28 16.04 21.49
C PHE A 16 16.09 16.54 20.65
N ALA A 17 15.83 17.85 20.64
CA ALA A 17 14.76 18.44 19.83
C ALA A 17 15.06 18.45 18.32
N PHE A 18 16.34 18.52 17.92
CA PHE A 18 16.75 18.46 16.51
C PHE A 18 17.07 17.04 16.01
N GLY A 19 17.34 16.08 16.89
CA GLY A 19 17.63 14.69 16.51
C GLY A 19 16.40 13.87 16.09
N GLY A 20 15.19 14.31 16.44
CA GLY A 20 13.94 13.61 16.11
C GLY A 20 13.30 13.99 14.77
N ALA A 21 13.83 15.00 14.06
CA ALA A 21 13.21 15.56 12.86
C ALA A 21 13.83 15.05 11.55
N ALA A 22 14.80 14.14 11.60
CA ALA A 22 15.12 13.31 10.45
C ALA A 22 14.04 12.23 10.33
N ALA A 23 12.88 12.59 9.79
CA ALA A 23 12.06 11.62 9.08
C ALA A 23 12.92 11.17 7.90
N TRP A 24 13.65 10.06 8.12
CA TRP A 24 14.52 9.46 7.14
C TRP A 24 13.70 9.26 5.88
N ALA A 25 14.09 9.92 4.79
CA ALA A 25 13.69 9.47 3.46
C ALA A 25 14.16 8.01 3.39
N GLN A 26 13.23 7.08 3.58
CA GLN A 26 13.53 5.66 3.51
C GLN A 26 14.09 5.42 2.11
N ASP A 27 15.27 4.81 2.02
CA ASP A 27 15.78 4.37 0.73
C ASP A 27 14.66 3.58 0.02
N CYS A 28 14.28 4.08 -1.15
CA CYS A 28 13.23 3.55 -2.01
C CYS A 28 13.90 3.06 -3.30
N PRO A 29 14.70 1.97 -3.22
CA PRO A 29 15.10 1.28 -4.45
C PRO A 29 13.82 0.90 -5.19
N ARG A 30 13.81 1.07 -6.51
CA ARG A 30 12.62 0.90 -7.36
C ARG A 30 12.78 -0.19 -8.42
N GLY A 31 14.00 -0.70 -8.59
CA GLY A 31 14.37 -1.52 -9.75
C GLY A 31 13.91 -0.89 -11.07
N ASP A 32 13.10 -1.65 -11.80
CA ASP A 32 12.50 -1.28 -13.08
C ASP A 32 11.08 -0.69 -12.97
N LEU A 33 10.51 -0.61 -11.76
CA LEU A 33 9.16 -0.07 -11.56
C LEU A 33 9.06 1.42 -11.90
N ASP A 34 7.84 1.98 -11.98
CA ASP A 34 7.65 3.42 -12.17
C ASP A 34 8.26 4.26 -11.01
N LYS A 35 8.56 5.54 -11.24
CA LYS A 35 9.14 6.46 -10.24
C LYS A 35 8.33 6.57 -8.95
N ARG A 36 7.03 6.27 -9.00
CA ARG A 36 6.14 6.32 -7.84
C ARG A 36 6.19 5.08 -6.94
N PHE A 37 6.88 4.02 -7.32
CA PHE A 37 6.88 2.75 -6.58
C PHE A 37 8.29 2.41 -6.07
N CYS A 38 8.32 1.78 -4.90
CA CYS A 38 9.52 1.13 -4.35
C CYS A 38 9.39 -0.38 -4.54
N ASP A 39 10.53 -1.04 -4.68
CA ASP A 39 10.71 -2.48 -4.72
C ASP A 39 11.98 -2.79 -3.90
N ARG A 40 11.80 -3.08 -2.62
CA ARG A 40 12.91 -3.27 -1.67
C ARG A 40 13.42 -4.69 -1.61
N ASP A 41 12.58 -5.67 -1.93
CA ASP A 41 12.95 -7.09 -1.94
C ASP A 41 13.38 -7.59 -3.33
N GLY A 42 13.20 -6.77 -4.38
CA GLY A 42 13.66 -7.03 -5.73
C GLY A 42 12.77 -8.02 -6.48
N ASP A 43 11.50 -8.17 -6.07
CA ASP A 43 10.57 -9.13 -6.64
C ASP A 43 9.76 -8.58 -7.83
N LEU A 44 9.99 -7.31 -8.20
CA LEU A 44 9.29 -6.55 -9.24
C LEU A 44 7.79 -6.32 -8.93
N ILE A 45 7.42 -6.32 -7.65
CA ILE A 45 6.12 -5.91 -7.14
C ILE A 45 6.30 -4.63 -6.34
N ALA A 46 5.34 -3.71 -6.46
CA ALA A 46 5.39 -2.48 -5.67
C ALA A 46 5.17 -2.80 -4.19
N ASP A 47 6.10 -2.36 -3.34
CA ASP A 47 5.99 -2.49 -1.89
C ASP A 47 4.70 -1.85 -1.35
N THR A 48 4.13 -2.45 -0.32
CA THR A 48 3.00 -1.83 0.42
C THR A 48 3.48 -0.59 1.19
N PRO A 49 2.76 0.55 1.12
CA PRO A 49 3.10 1.75 1.90
C PRO A 49 3.20 1.46 3.40
N THR A 50 4.21 1.99 4.07
CA THR A 50 4.41 1.79 5.52
C THR A 50 3.58 2.74 6.37
N ASP A 51 3.16 3.89 5.82
CA ASP A 51 2.19 4.77 6.45
C ASP A 51 0.78 4.19 6.29
N PRO A 52 0.08 3.81 7.38
CA PRO A 52 -1.28 3.31 7.30
C PRO A 52 -2.27 4.28 6.67
N ALA A 53 -1.99 5.60 6.69
CA ALA A 53 -2.84 6.61 6.06
C ALA A 53 -2.80 6.53 4.52
N GLU A 54 -1.77 5.90 3.95
CA GLU A 54 -1.64 5.66 2.50
C GLU A 54 -2.22 4.31 2.07
N GLN A 55 -2.62 3.46 3.02
CA GLN A 55 -3.23 2.16 2.74
C GLN A 55 -4.74 2.30 2.55
N ILE A 56 -5.24 1.84 1.41
CA ILE A 56 -6.68 1.84 1.10
C ILE A 56 -7.25 0.48 1.49
N ASP A 57 -8.20 0.46 2.43
CA ASP A 57 -8.93 -0.74 2.84
C ASP A 57 -10.41 -0.67 2.41
N PRO A 58 -10.77 -1.14 1.20
CA PRO A 58 -12.14 -1.03 0.70
C PRO A 58 -13.06 -2.09 1.31
N ASP A 59 -14.34 -1.75 1.53
CA ASP A 59 -15.37 -2.70 2.00
C ASP A 59 -15.81 -3.69 0.92
N THR A 60 -15.63 -3.34 -0.36
CA THR A 60 -16.03 -4.16 -1.51
C THR A 60 -14.86 -4.34 -2.46
N LEU A 61 -14.61 -5.59 -2.84
CA LEU A 61 -13.64 -5.96 -3.87
C LEU A 61 -14.36 -6.17 -5.20
N ILE A 62 -13.83 -5.56 -6.26
CA ILE A 62 -14.35 -5.76 -7.62
C ILE A 62 -13.48 -6.80 -8.32
N PHE A 63 -14.08 -7.92 -8.70
CA PHE A 63 -13.43 -8.92 -9.55
C PHE A 63 -13.87 -8.73 -10.99
N ALA A 64 -12.96 -8.20 -11.81
CA ALA A 64 -13.17 -7.98 -13.22
C ALA A 64 -12.49 -9.08 -14.04
N TYR A 65 -13.22 -9.66 -14.99
CA TYR A 65 -12.68 -10.64 -15.92
C TYR A 65 -13.07 -10.24 -17.34
N THR A 66 -12.10 -10.19 -18.25
CA THR A 66 -12.38 -9.99 -19.67
C THR A 66 -12.88 -11.28 -20.28
N PRO A 67 -14.15 -11.33 -20.68
CA PRO A 67 -14.69 -12.52 -21.30
C PRO A 67 -14.24 -12.61 -22.76
N VAL A 68 -13.85 -13.81 -23.18
CA VAL A 68 -13.66 -14.15 -24.61
C VAL A 68 -15.01 -14.52 -25.26
N GLU A 69 -16.01 -14.84 -24.44
CA GLU A 69 -17.36 -15.32 -24.81
C GLU A 69 -18.45 -14.43 -24.13
N ASP A 70 -19.70 -14.91 -24.01
CA ASP A 70 -20.75 -14.20 -23.27
C ASP A 70 -20.37 -13.99 -21.78
N PRO A 71 -20.40 -12.76 -21.25
CA PRO A 71 -20.09 -12.46 -19.86
C PRO A 71 -20.90 -13.25 -18.82
N ALA A 72 -22.14 -13.64 -19.13
CA ALA A 72 -23.01 -14.35 -18.20
C ALA A 72 -22.46 -15.74 -17.83
N VAL A 73 -21.81 -16.42 -18.78
CA VAL A 73 -21.16 -17.73 -18.56
C VAL A 73 -20.03 -17.62 -17.53
N TYR A 74 -19.27 -16.52 -17.58
CA TYR A 74 -18.14 -16.32 -16.68
C TYR A 74 -18.56 -15.95 -15.26
N LYS A 75 -19.69 -15.29 -15.08
CA LYS A 75 -20.20 -15.03 -13.73
C LYS A 75 -20.45 -16.33 -12.96
N GLU A 76 -21.02 -17.33 -13.63
CA GLU A 76 -21.22 -18.65 -13.03
C GLU A 76 -19.89 -19.38 -12.84
N ALA A 77 -19.02 -19.38 -13.87
CA ALA A 77 -17.72 -20.06 -13.81
C ALA A 77 -16.81 -19.56 -12.68
N TRP A 78 -16.89 -18.27 -12.32
CA TRP A 78 -16.10 -17.68 -11.25
C TRP A 78 -16.78 -17.70 -9.87
N SER A 79 -18.03 -18.15 -9.76
CA SER A 79 -18.83 -18.03 -8.52
C SER A 79 -18.17 -18.64 -7.28
N ASP A 80 -17.56 -19.82 -7.41
CA ASP A 80 -16.82 -20.46 -6.30
C ASP A 80 -15.61 -19.64 -5.87
N PHE A 81 -14.91 -19.01 -6.83
CA PHE A 81 -13.78 -18.15 -6.55
C PHE A 81 -14.20 -16.84 -5.87
N LEU A 82 -15.30 -16.22 -6.30
CA LEU A 82 -15.88 -15.06 -5.62
C LEU A 82 -16.23 -15.41 -4.17
N THR A 83 -16.88 -16.56 -3.94
CA THR A 83 -17.23 -17.04 -2.59
C THR A 83 -15.98 -17.27 -1.73
N TYR A 84 -14.94 -17.88 -2.30
CA TYR A 84 -13.67 -18.08 -1.61
C TYR A 84 -13.00 -16.74 -1.22
N LEU A 85 -13.02 -15.75 -2.11
CA LEU A 85 -12.51 -14.40 -1.80
C LEU A 85 -13.30 -13.73 -0.69
N GLU A 86 -14.63 -13.84 -0.68
CA GLU A 86 -15.47 -13.32 0.41
C GLU A 86 -15.09 -13.98 1.74
N GLU A 87 -14.90 -15.29 1.77
CA GLU A 87 -14.49 -16.02 2.98
C GLU A 87 -13.11 -15.59 3.48
N LYS A 88 -12.12 -15.48 2.58
CA LYS A 88 -10.73 -15.20 2.97
C LYS A 88 -10.48 -13.75 3.33
N THR A 89 -11.25 -12.83 2.76
CA THR A 89 -11.07 -11.40 2.99
C THR A 89 -12.07 -10.84 3.99
N GLY A 90 -13.21 -11.51 4.21
CA GLY A 90 -14.34 -10.97 4.97
C GLY A 90 -15.03 -9.78 4.28
N LYS A 91 -14.71 -9.53 3.01
CA LYS A 91 -15.23 -8.39 2.23
C LYS A 91 -16.29 -8.88 1.26
N LYS A 92 -17.15 -7.96 0.84
CA LYS A 92 -18.08 -8.22 -0.26
C LYS A 92 -17.30 -8.31 -1.57
N VAL A 93 -17.59 -9.29 -2.43
CA VAL A 93 -16.93 -9.41 -3.74
C VAL A 93 -17.97 -9.32 -4.85
N VAL A 94 -17.73 -8.45 -5.83
CA VAL A 94 -18.66 -8.22 -6.95
C VAL A 94 -17.99 -8.55 -8.27
N PHE A 95 -18.63 -9.42 -9.05
CA PHE A 95 -18.22 -9.69 -10.43
C PHE A 95 -18.57 -8.50 -11.33
N PHE A 96 -17.58 -7.95 -12.02
CA PHE A 96 -17.74 -6.83 -12.96
C PHE A 96 -17.34 -7.27 -14.37
N PRO A 97 -18.30 -7.44 -15.30
CA PRO A 97 -17.99 -7.80 -16.68
C PRO A 97 -17.43 -6.59 -17.43
N VAL A 98 -16.16 -6.66 -17.83
CA VAL A 98 -15.56 -5.58 -18.63
C VAL A 98 -16.09 -5.64 -20.06
N GLN A 99 -16.34 -4.46 -20.63
CA GLN A 99 -16.92 -4.32 -21.98
C GLN A 99 -15.84 -4.15 -23.06
N SER A 100 -14.60 -3.85 -22.68
CA SER A 100 -13.46 -3.63 -23.58
C SER A 100 -12.14 -3.86 -22.83
N ASN A 101 -11.10 -4.27 -23.57
CA ASN A 101 -9.74 -4.59 -23.08
C ASN A 101 -8.76 -3.41 -23.13
N ALA A 102 -9.19 -2.20 -23.45
CA ALA A 102 -8.28 -1.07 -23.54
C ALA A 102 -7.73 -0.73 -22.14
N ALA A 103 -6.44 -1.01 -21.94
CA ALA A 103 -5.63 -0.61 -20.80
C ALA A 103 -4.64 0.48 -21.24
#